data_AF-A0A960JPF4-F1
#
_entry.id   AF-A0A960JPF4-F1
#
_cell.length_a   1.000
_cell.length_b   1.000
_cell.length_c   1.000
_cell.angle_alpha   90.00
_cell.angle_beta   90.00
_cell.angle_gamma   90.00
#
_symmetry.space_group_name_H-M   'P 1'
#
loop_
_entity.id
_entity.type
_entity.pdbx_description
1 polymer ?
#
loop_
_entity_poly.entity_id
_entity_poly.type
_entity_poly.pdbx_seq_one_letter_code
_entity_poly.pdbx_strand_id
1 'polypeptide(L)' 'MRITIELPDDVHLLLKDIAASRDESMGRTITAILRAVRDGDVVPGRRIERDQRTGRLVAVGGPQRSMEEVRQLAYDE' A
#
# COMPACT_ATOMS: atom_id res chain seq x y z
N MET A 1 -14.46 -24.00 2.98
CA MET A 1 -14.17 -24.13 1.53
C MET A 1 -12.80 -23.53 1.27
N ARG A 2 -11.86 -24.28 0.67
CA ARG A 2 -10.51 -23.78 0.36
C ARG A 2 -10.48 -23.40 -1.11
N ILE A 3 -10.01 -22.20 -1.42
CA ILE A 3 -9.89 -21.68 -2.78
C ILE A 3 -8.42 -21.35 -2.99
N THR A 4 -7.87 -21.84 -4.10
CA THR A 4 -6.51 -21.49 -4.53
C THR A 4 -6.63 -20.42 -5.60
N ILE A 5 -5.88 -19.34 -5.44
CA ILE A 5 -5.81 -18.23 -6.40
C ILE A 5 -4.35 -18.16 -6.84
N GLU A 6 -4.13 -18.30 -8.14
CA GLU A 6 -2.82 -18.10 -8.74
C GLU A 6 -2.64 -16.61 -9.03
N LEU A 7 -1.48 -16.08 -8.63
CA LEU A 7 -1.13 -14.69 -8.78
C LEU A 7 0.22 -14.60 -9.46
N PRO A 8 0.43 -13.61 -10.36
CA PRO A 8 1.76 -13.22 -10.79
C PRO A 8 2.67 -12.91 -9.59
N ASP A 9 3.97 -13.19 -9.71
CA ASP A 9 4.93 -13.07 -8.60
C ASP A 9 5.02 -11.65 -8.04
N ASP A 10 4.97 -10.64 -8.92
CA ASP A 10 4.97 -9.22 -8.57
C ASP A 10 3.73 -8.85 -7.73
N VAL A 11 2.55 -9.37 -8.11
CA VAL A 11 1.30 -9.17 -7.35
C VAL A 11 1.36 -9.89 -6.01
N HIS A 12 1.96 -11.08 -5.96
CA HIS A 12 2.14 -11.82 -4.71
C HIS A 12 3.03 -11.07 -3.72
N LEU A 13 4.17 -10.53 -4.19
CA LEU A 13 5.08 -9.73 -3.37
C LEU A 13 4.39 -8.48 -2.84
N LEU A 14 3.68 -7.75 -3.69
CA LEU A 14 2.92 -6.57 -3.29
C LEU A 14 1.89 -6.89 -2.19
N LEU A 15 1.13 -7.98 -2.35
CA LEU A 15 0.13 -8.40 -1.36
C LEU A 15 0.76 -8.81 -0.04
N LYS A 16 1.93 -9.44 -0.08
CA LYS A 16 2.69 -9.82 1.12
C LYS A 16 3.13 -8.58 1.89
N ASP A 17 3.63 -7.55 1.20
CA ASP A 17 4.07 -6.30 1.83
C ASP A 17 2.89 -5.51 2.42
N ILE A 18 1.76 -5.46 1.70
CA ILE A 18 0.55 -4.81 2.20
C ILE A 18 0.03 -5.53 3.45
N ALA A 19 -0.02 -6.86 3.42
CA ALA A 19 -0.47 -7.67 4.56
C ALA A 19 0.44 -7.46 5.79
N ALA A 20 1.76 -7.48 5.59
CA ALA A 20 2.73 -7.22 6.64
C ALA A 20 2.59 -5.79 7.22
N SER A 21 2.37 -4.79 6.37
CA SER A 21 2.18 -3.40 6.83
C SER A 21 0.92 -3.16 7.67
N ARG A 22 -0.05 -4.08 7.58
CA ARG A 22 -1.34 -4.03 8.30
C ARG A 22 -1.39 -4.99 9.48
N ASP A 23 -0.33 -5.77 9.71
CA ASP A 23 -0.32 -6.89 10.66
C ASP A 23 -1.50 -7.86 10.43
N GLU A 24 -1.79 -8.15 9.16
CA GLU A 24 -2.90 -9.01 8.74
C GLU A 24 -2.41 -10.23 7.95
N SER A 25 -3.24 -11.27 7.86
CA SER A 25 -2.99 -12.37 6.94
C SER A 25 -3.25 -11.96 5.49
N MET A 26 -2.53 -12.55 4.54
CA MET A 26 -2.76 -12.33 3.10
C MET A 26 -4.22 -12.56 2.69
N GLY A 27 -4.85 -13.63 3.20
CA GLY A 27 -6.26 -13.91 2.90
C GLY A 27 -7.22 -12.82 3.37
N ARG A 28 -6.96 -12.23 4.55
CA ARG A 28 -7.74 -11.10 5.08
C ARG A 28 -7.52 -9.84 4.24
N THR A 29 -6.27 -9.56 3.88
CA THR A 29 -5.88 -8.43 3.04
C THR A 29 -6.52 -8.51 1.65
N ILE A 30 -6.43 -9.66 0.99
CA ILE A 30 -7.07 -9.91 -0.33
C ILE A 30 -8.58 -9.71 -0.22
N THR A 31 -9.21 -10.26 0.81
CA THR A 31 -10.67 -10.11 1.01
C THR A 31 -11.06 -8.64 1.21
N ALA A 32 -10.28 -7.88 1.99
CA ALA A 32 -10.53 -6.46 2.22
C ALA A 32 -10.38 -5.64 0.93
N ILE A 33 -9.34 -5.90 0.13
CA ILE A 33 -9.14 -5.24 -1.17
C ILE A 33 -10.28 -5.56 -2.14
N LEU A 34 -10.65 -6.83 -2.28
CA LEU A 34 -11.73 -7.25 -3.18
C LEU A 34 -13.09 -6.67 -2.75
N ARG A 35 -13.35 -6.57 -1.45
CA ARG A 35 -14.55 -5.91 -0.92
C ARG A 35 -14.53 -4.42 -1.23
N ALA A 36 -13.41 -3.75 -1.00
CA ALA A 36 -13.28 -2.32 -1.31
C ALA A 36 -13.55 -2.05 -2.81
N VAL A 37 -12.94 -2.82 -3.70
CA VAL A 37 -13.17 -2.70 -5.15
C VAL A 37 -14.62 -2.99 -5.53
N ARG A 38 -15.23 -4.04 -4.97
CA ARG A 38 -16.63 -4.41 -5.26
C ARG A 38 -17.62 -3.37 -4.78
N ASP A 39 -17.42 -2.86 -3.57
CA ASP A 39 -18.35 -1.95 -2.90
C ASP A 39 -18.15 -0.49 -3.37
N GLY A 40 -17.22 -0.27 -4.32
CA GLY A 40 -16.88 1.06 -4.84
C GLY A 40 -16.13 1.92 -3.81
N ASP A 41 -15.70 1.32 -2.70
CA ASP A 41 -14.88 1.96 -1.69
C ASP A 41 -13.52 2.25 -2.32
N VAL A 42 -13.15 3.54 -2.28
CA VAL A 42 -11.83 4.00 -2.67
C VAL A 42 -10.83 3.25 -1.79
N VAL A 43 -10.13 2.27 -2.36
CA VAL A 43 -8.94 1.68 -1.75
C VAL A 43 -8.08 2.87 -1.32
N PRO A 44 -7.68 3.01 -0.04
CA PRO A 44 -6.85 4.11 0.39
C PRO A 44 -5.47 3.93 -0.25
N GLY A 45 -5.36 4.34 -1.51
CA GLY A 45 -4.11 4.56 -2.18
C GLY A 45 -3.44 5.66 -1.40
N ARG A 46 -2.27 5.36 -0.83
CA ARG A 46 -1.37 6.41 -0.35
C ARG A 46 -1.10 7.30 -1.55
N ARG A 47 -1.82 8.42 -1.63
CA ARG A 47 -1.63 9.39 -2.68
C ARG A 47 -0.46 10.24 -2.26
N ILE A 48 0.60 10.21 -3.05
CA ILE A 48 1.69 11.15 -2.90
C ILE A 48 1.21 12.46 -3.52
N GLU A 49 0.91 13.43 -2.66
CA GLU A 49 0.53 14.77 -3.08
C GLU A 49 1.69 15.74 -2.83
N ARG A 50 1.77 16.80 -3.62
CA ARG A 50 2.73 17.87 -3.38
C ARG A 50 2.06 18.93 -2.51
N ASP A 51 2.56 19.12 -1.29
CA ASP A 51 2.14 20.20 -0.40
C ASP A 51 2.41 21.54 -1.10
N GLN A 52 1.34 22.28 -1.40
CA GLN A 52 1.41 23.54 -2.14
C GLN A 52 2.06 24.68 -1.33
N ARG A 53 2.08 24.58 0.00
CA ARG A 53 2.68 25.58 0.89
C ARG A 53 4.17 25.35 1.07
N THR A 54 4.61 24.10 1.11
CA THR A 54 6.01 23.75 1.42
C THR A 54 6.78 23.17 0.22
N GLY A 55 6.10 22.81 -0.86
CA GLY A 55 6.68 22.16 -2.05
C GLY A 55 7.09 20.70 -1.83
N ARG A 56 6.85 20.14 -0.64
CA ARG A 56 7.26 18.79 -0.25
C ARG A 56 6.27 17.75 -0.74
N LEU A 57 6.76 16.55 -1.03
CA LEU A 57 5.91 15.39 -1.31
C LEU A 57 5.42 14.80 0.01
N VAL A 58 4.11 14.60 0.16
CA VAL A 58 3.45 14.05 1.33
C VAL A 58 2.61 12.84 0.91
N ALA A 59 2.80 11.72 1.59
CA ALA A 59 1.92 10.57 1.48
C ALA A 59 0.68 10.81 2.33
N VAL A 60 -0.46 11.10 1.70
CA VAL A 60 -1.73 11.30 2.40
C VAL A 60 -2.23 9.92 2.86
N GLY A 61 -2.36 9.73 4.18
CA GLY A 61 -2.75 8.46 4.81
C GLY A 61 -1.61 7.63 5.43
N GLY A 62 -0.43 8.19 5.61
CA GLY A 62 0.68 7.59 6.39
C GLY A 62 1.43 8.63 7.22
N PRO A 63 2.35 8.24 8.11
CA PRO A 63 3.16 9.18 8.87
C PRO A 63 3.96 10.07 7.90
N GLN A 64 3.99 11.37 8.17
CA GLN A 64 4.77 12.33 7.38
C GLN A 64 6.25 11.98 7.46
N ARG A 65 6.92 11.79 6.32
CA ARG A 65 8.36 11.54 6.22
C ARG A 65 9.06 12.67 5.50
N SER A 66 10.30 12.95 5.91
CA SER A 66 11.21 13.91 5.32
C SER A 66 11.78 13.43 3.97
N MET A 67 12.28 14.37 3.17
CA MET A 67 12.92 14.08 1.87
C MET A 67 14.22 13.27 1.98
N GLU A 68 14.83 13.25 3.17
CA GLU A 68 16.01 12.44 3.46
C GLU A 68 15.61 10.98 3.72
N GLU A 69 14.55 10.76 4.51
CA GLU A 69 13.97 9.43 4.74
C GLU A 69 13.45 8.80 3.45
N VAL A 70 12.84 9.58 2.56
CA VAL A 70 12.40 9.08 1.24
C VAL A 70 13.58 8.66 0.37
N ARG A 71 14.69 9.40 0.42
CA ARG A 71 15.90 9.06 -0.34
C ARG A 71 16.55 7.79 0.20
N GLN A 72 16.70 7.65 1.51
CA GLN A 72 17.25 6.43 2.11
C GLN A 72 16.44 5.19 1.71
N LEU A 73 15.11 5.28 1.74
CA LEU A 73 14.22 4.18 1.33
C LEU A 73 14.31 3.78 -0.15
N ALA A 74 14.75 4.69 -1.02
CA ALA A 74 14.86 4.44 -2.47
C ALA A 74 16.22 3.88 -2.90
N TYR A 75 17.22 3.88 -2.01
CA TYR A 75 18.59 3.43 -2.27
C TYR A 75 19.04 2.26 -1.37
N ASP A 76 18.16 1.78 -0.49
CA ASP A 76 18.32 0.53 0.27
C ASP A 76 17.75 -0.70 -0.48
N GLU A 77 17.42 -0.52 -1.77
CA GLU A 77 17.08 -1.57 -2.75
C GLU A 77 18.22 -1.71 -3.78
#